data_AF-A0A2B7Z1K0-F1
#
_entry.id   AF-A0A2B7Z1K0-F1
#
_cell.length_a   1.000
_cell.length_b   1.000
_cell.length_c   1.000
_cell.angle_alpha   90.00
_cell.angle_beta   90.00
_cell.angle_gamma   90.00
#
_symmetry.space_group_name_H-M   'P 1'
#
loop_
_entity.id
_entity.type
_entity.pdbx_description
1 polymer ?
#
loop_
_entity_poly.entity_id
_entity_poly.type
_entity_poly.pdbx_seq_one_letter_code
_entity_poly.pdbx_strand_id
1 'polypeptide(L)'
;MSQSLWGRSLLCRSCAHHVTNTCKQIRPFSSSQTHMQDVPVFKPTSSEKLDSLLNKFRETVFIPASLTQRHQRLIYRDKYAGKLQQQPVFVNVGRDGSEKFQLRHLDFQKSPRTTEFREVVRLLKTREDWYAFTPFLSGLRASKRKLEPQHWEWVIRQASRAGMQDLALKWAVQSKHTGLTLKYPGVARQMFQSFFEKGLAADFKGEEVVYALKLAKQAAMLLNAPEHTWAIEKEDPKRQPFTIGVLLELAAARAIDAFEGKDEEGDVNLYTTVLMANWRLGTTAAPKDKDVFLANSRLLELLPMWHGLKLAMQIEDIKTNQHLWRNLAMRLNELEQSIDAIVERVKREDVSSNLAGLRLCEQLYHK
;
A
#
# COMPACT_ATOMS: atom_id res chain seq x y z
N MET A 1 21.11 -37.06 -35.23
CA MET A 1 22.08 -37.99 -34.63
C MET A 1 23.41 -37.80 -35.33
N SER A 2 24.49 -37.69 -34.56
CA SER A 2 25.91 -37.65 -35.02
C SER A 2 26.37 -36.38 -35.77
N GLN A 3 27.53 -35.77 -35.54
CA GLN A 3 28.53 -35.78 -34.46
C GLN A 3 29.39 -34.52 -34.67
N SER A 4 29.91 -34.01 -33.56
CA SER A 4 30.90 -32.93 -33.45
C SER A 4 32.25 -33.26 -34.08
N LEU A 5 32.88 -32.31 -34.78
CA LEU A 5 34.34 -32.27 -34.95
C LEU A 5 34.92 -30.83 -34.93
N TRP A 6 35.71 -30.57 -33.89
CA TRP A 6 37.03 -29.91 -33.88
C TRP A 6 37.18 -28.41 -34.23
N GLY A 7 37.84 -27.69 -33.30
CA GLY A 7 38.39 -26.36 -33.55
C GLY A 7 38.97 -25.66 -32.32
N ARG A 8 40.07 -26.20 -31.76
CA ARG A 8 41.09 -25.42 -31.01
C ARG A 8 41.47 -24.19 -31.86
N SER A 9 41.88 -23.01 -31.41
CA SER A 9 42.52 -22.43 -30.23
C SER A 9 42.52 -20.91 -30.49
N LEU A 10 42.64 -19.99 -29.54
CA LEU A 10 43.91 -19.52 -29.00
C LEU A 10 43.60 -18.55 -27.83
N LEU A 11 43.93 -19.00 -26.63
CA LEU A 11 44.01 -18.17 -25.43
C LEU A 11 45.24 -17.26 -25.52
N CYS A 12 45.07 -16.00 -25.13
CA CYS A 12 46.12 -14.99 -25.13
C CYS A 12 47.25 -15.35 -24.15
N ARG A 13 48.48 -15.27 -24.65
CA ARG A 13 49.77 -15.59 -24.02
C ARG A 13 50.22 -14.61 -22.93
N SER A 14 49.36 -13.73 -22.41
CA SER A 14 49.74 -12.66 -21.49
C SER A 14 49.59 -12.99 -19.99
N CYS A 15 49.24 -14.23 -19.61
CA CYS A 15 48.92 -14.59 -18.23
C CYS A 15 49.89 -15.57 -17.55
N ALA A 16 51.12 -15.73 -18.04
CA ALA A 16 52.11 -16.54 -17.33
C ALA A 16 53.50 -15.95 -17.50
N HIS A 17 53.90 -15.08 -16.57
CA HIS A 17 55.24 -14.93 -15.99
C HIS A 17 55.37 -13.55 -15.34
N HIS A 18 55.09 -13.47 -14.04
CA HIS A 18 55.95 -12.81 -13.05
C HIS A 18 55.35 -13.00 -11.66
N VAL A 19 55.57 -14.20 -11.12
CA VAL A 19 55.58 -14.44 -9.68
C VAL A 19 56.98 -14.11 -9.21
N THR A 20 57.16 -12.96 -8.56
CA THR A 20 58.22 -12.76 -7.56
C THR A 20 57.82 -11.67 -6.57
N ASN A 21 57.65 -12.10 -5.32
CA ASN A 21 57.87 -11.39 -4.05
C ASN A 21 57.90 -9.86 -4.07
N THR A 22 56.84 -9.25 -3.55
CA THR A 22 56.98 -8.13 -2.61
C THR A 22 55.96 -8.28 -1.48
N CYS A 23 56.46 -8.55 -0.27
CA CYS A 23 55.73 -8.34 0.98
C CYS A 23 55.30 -6.87 1.05
N LYS A 24 54.10 -6.58 0.55
CA LYS A 24 53.45 -5.29 0.78
C LYS A 24 52.71 -5.40 2.11
N GLN A 25 53.15 -4.57 3.04
CA GLN A 25 52.54 -4.32 4.33
C GLN A 25 51.02 -4.27 4.21
N ILE A 26 50.35 -5.27 4.78
CA ILE A 26 48.91 -5.21 5.04
C ILE A 26 48.74 -4.09 6.06
N ARG A 27 48.23 -2.93 5.63
CA ARG A 27 47.64 -1.96 6.57
C ARG A 27 46.45 -2.66 7.22
N PRO A 28 46.46 -2.97 8.52
CA PRO A 28 45.23 -3.34 9.19
C PRO A 28 44.41 -2.06 9.39
N PHE A 29 43.09 -2.19 9.36
CA PHE A 29 42.11 -1.13 9.61
C PHE A 29 41.83 -0.16 8.45
N SER A 30 41.09 -0.64 7.45
CA SER A 30 40.02 0.19 6.88
C SER A 30 38.83 0.10 7.84
N SER A 31 38.68 1.09 8.73
CA SER A 31 37.43 1.27 9.47
C SER A 31 36.37 1.75 8.49
N SER A 32 35.70 0.83 7.79
CA SER A 32 34.43 1.17 7.18
C SER A 32 33.54 1.70 8.30
N GLN A 33 33.23 3.00 8.29
CA GLN A 33 32.25 3.57 9.21
C GLN A 33 31.02 2.67 9.12
N THR A 34 30.65 2.02 10.23
CA THR A 34 29.35 1.38 10.34
C THR A 34 28.33 2.46 10.06
N HIS A 35 27.77 2.44 8.85
CA HIS A 35 26.74 3.37 8.43
C HIS A 35 25.56 3.19 9.39
N MET A 36 25.40 4.14 10.31
CA MET A 36 24.18 4.21 11.12
C MET A 36 23.01 4.42 10.17
N GLN A 37 21.89 3.75 10.41
CA GLN A 37 20.71 3.97 9.56
C GLN A 37 20.19 5.39 9.75
N ASP A 38 19.76 6.03 8.65
CA ASP A 38 19.16 7.37 8.65
C ASP A 38 17.98 7.42 9.62
N VAL A 39 18.13 8.19 10.70
CA VAL A 39 17.05 8.45 11.64
C VAL A 39 16.22 9.63 11.11
N PRO A 40 14.89 9.50 11.04
CA PRO A 40 14.05 10.59 10.56
C PRO A 40 14.11 11.80 11.49
N VAL A 41 14.05 12.99 10.89
CA VAL A 41 13.88 14.27 11.56
C VAL A 41 12.51 14.81 11.18
N PHE A 42 11.74 15.22 12.18
CA PHE A 42 10.39 15.74 11.98
C PHE A 42 10.41 17.26 12.05
N LYS A 43 9.73 17.89 11.09
CA LYS A 43 9.42 19.32 11.17
C LYS A 43 8.25 19.51 12.15
N PRO A 44 8.11 20.68 12.78
CA PRO A 44 6.95 20.99 13.60
C PRO A 44 5.65 20.73 12.82
N THR A 45 4.71 20.06 13.46
CA THR A 45 3.42 19.66 12.89
C THR A 45 2.29 20.58 13.37
N SER A 46 1.06 20.30 12.94
CA SER A 46 -0.11 21.10 13.32
C SER A 46 -0.47 21.05 14.81
N SER A 47 0.11 20.13 15.59
CA SER A 47 -0.16 20.04 17.04
C SER A 47 1.05 19.60 17.85
N GLU A 48 1.26 20.23 19.00
CA GLU A 48 2.32 19.87 19.96
C GLU A 48 2.19 18.42 20.45
N LYS A 49 0.95 17.91 20.51
CA LYS A 49 0.68 16.51 20.86
C LYS A 49 1.22 15.55 19.79
N LEU A 50 1.10 15.88 18.51
CA LEU A 50 1.67 15.08 17.43
C LEU A 50 3.21 15.16 17.47
N ASP A 51 3.78 16.35 17.64
CA ASP A 51 5.22 16.55 17.75
C ASP A 51 5.83 15.75 18.90
N SER A 52 5.20 15.80 20.09
CA SER A 52 5.66 15.04 21.26
C SER A 52 5.61 13.54 21.03
N LEU A 53 4.58 13.01 20.33
CA LEU A 53 4.51 11.60 19.98
C LEU A 53 5.57 11.20 18.94
N LEU A 54 5.74 11.99 17.88
CA LEU A 54 6.76 11.75 16.86
C LEU A 54 8.16 11.73 17.48
N ASN A 55 8.45 12.68 18.37
CA ASN A 55 9.70 12.74 19.12
C ASN A 55 9.85 11.55 20.09
N LYS A 56 8.78 11.15 20.78
CA LYS A 56 8.79 9.93 21.60
C LYS A 56 9.20 8.70 20.78
N PHE A 57 8.61 8.50 19.60
CA PHE A 57 9.00 7.41 18.70
C PHE A 57 10.45 7.55 18.23
N ARG A 58 10.87 8.76 17.87
CA ARG A 58 12.25 9.05 17.45
C ARG A 58 13.27 8.64 18.50
N GLU A 59 13.12 9.13 19.73
CA GLU A 59 14.08 8.93 20.81
C GLU A 59 14.07 7.51 21.39
N THR A 60 12.90 6.85 21.42
CA THR A 60 12.76 5.55 22.10
C THR A 60 12.73 4.35 21.16
N VAL A 61 12.51 4.55 19.86
CA VAL A 61 12.41 3.48 18.86
C VAL A 61 13.43 3.68 17.74
N PHE A 62 13.40 4.83 17.06
CA PHE A 62 14.18 5.01 15.83
C PHE A 62 15.68 5.16 16.09
N ILE A 63 16.05 6.06 17.02
CA ILE A 63 17.45 6.25 17.40
C ILE A 63 18.03 4.96 17.99
N PRO A 64 17.42 4.32 19.01
CA PRO A 64 17.95 3.06 19.54
C PRO A 64 18.17 1.98 18.49
N ALA A 65 17.27 1.87 17.51
CA ALA A 65 17.39 0.88 16.45
C ALA A 65 18.54 1.17 15.46
N SER A 66 18.92 2.44 15.27
CA SER A 66 20.05 2.81 14.39
C SER A 66 21.43 2.65 15.07
N LEU A 67 21.46 2.51 16.41
CA LEU A 67 22.69 2.32 17.17
C LEU A 67 23.35 0.95 16.95
N THR A 68 24.66 0.89 17.20
CA THR A 68 25.39 -0.38 17.23
C THR A 68 24.91 -1.27 18.38
N GLN A 69 25.06 -2.59 18.26
CA GLN A 69 24.66 -3.53 19.32
C GLN A 69 25.30 -3.22 20.68
N ARG A 70 26.53 -2.68 20.69
CA ARG A 70 27.21 -2.28 21.93
C ARG A 70 26.49 -1.14 22.62
N HIS A 71 26.10 -0.11 21.87
CA HIS A 71 25.33 1.02 22.40
C HIS A 71 23.92 0.62 22.78
N GLN A 72 23.25 -0.25 22.00
CA GLN A 72 21.95 -0.83 22.35
C GLN A 72 21.98 -1.57 23.70
N ARG A 73 23.02 -2.36 23.95
CA ARG A 73 23.19 -3.04 25.26
C ARG A 73 23.42 -2.05 26.40
N LEU A 74 24.04 -0.91 26.14
CA LEU A 74 24.24 0.14 27.15
C LEU A 74 22.91 0.77 27.54
N ILE A 75 22.05 1.11 26.58
CA ILE A 75 20.77 1.79 26.85
C ILE A 75 19.73 0.86 27.47
N TYR A 76 19.66 -0.42 27.08
CA TYR A 76 18.57 -1.32 27.51
C TYR A 76 18.87 -2.16 28.76
N ARG A 77 20.12 -2.24 29.24
CA ARG A 77 20.44 -3.05 30.43
C ARG A 77 20.52 -2.18 31.68
N ASP A 78 19.70 -2.50 32.67
CA ASP A 78 19.57 -1.78 33.94
C ASP A 78 20.92 -1.61 34.67
N LYS A 79 21.79 -2.63 34.60
CA LYS A 79 23.13 -2.59 35.22
C LYS A 79 24.03 -1.45 34.70
N TYR A 80 23.73 -0.88 33.52
CA TYR A 80 24.47 0.24 32.96
C TYR A 80 23.75 1.59 33.14
N ALA A 81 22.56 1.61 33.76
CA ALA A 81 21.79 2.83 33.97
C ALA A 81 22.55 3.84 34.83
N GLY A 82 23.11 3.40 35.97
CA GLY A 82 23.93 4.26 36.84
C GLY A 82 25.19 4.77 36.13
N LYS A 83 25.80 3.95 35.26
CA LYS A 83 26.96 4.37 34.47
C LYS A 83 26.62 5.46 33.46
N LEU A 84 25.47 5.36 32.78
CA LEU A 84 25.02 6.39 31.84
C LEU A 84 24.68 7.72 32.53
N GLN A 85 24.23 7.68 33.79
CA GLN A 85 23.99 8.89 34.59
C GLN A 85 25.30 9.56 35.04
N GLN A 86 26.28 8.77 35.48
CA GLN A 86 27.58 9.28 35.94
C GLN A 86 28.50 9.70 34.80
N GLN A 87 28.46 8.98 33.67
CA GLN A 87 29.32 9.21 32.51
C GLN A 87 28.44 9.31 31.25
N PRO A 88 28.00 10.53 30.87
CA PRO A 88 27.14 10.71 29.71
C PRO A 88 27.90 10.32 28.44
N VAL A 89 27.32 9.38 27.69
CA VAL A 89 27.87 8.91 26.41
C VAL A 89 27.11 9.60 25.29
N PHE A 90 27.84 10.23 24.37
CA PHE A 90 27.27 10.86 23.18
C PHE A 90 27.58 10.03 21.94
N VAL A 91 26.60 9.95 21.05
CA VAL A 91 26.70 9.29 19.74
C VAL A 91 26.27 10.26 18.66
N ASN A 92 26.92 10.20 17.51
CA ASN A 92 26.50 10.98 16.35
C ASN A 92 25.36 10.23 15.64
N VAL A 93 24.23 10.90 15.45
CA VAL A 93 23.01 10.39 14.83
C VAL A 93 22.67 11.28 13.62
N GLY A 94 21.86 10.76 12.70
CA GLY A 94 21.44 11.46 11.49
C GLY A 94 22.27 11.11 10.26
N ARG A 95 21.80 11.55 9.09
CA ARG A 95 22.31 11.17 7.77
C ARG A 95 23.81 11.43 7.56
N ASP A 96 24.31 12.51 8.15
CA ASP A 96 25.73 12.92 8.05
C ASP A 96 26.46 12.88 9.39
N GLY A 97 25.86 12.25 10.43
CA GLY A 97 26.40 12.27 11.79
C GLY A 97 26.47 13.66 12.43
N SER A 98 25.63 14.60 11.96
CA SER A 98 25.63 16.00 12.38
C SER A 98 25.00 16.25 13.75
N GLU A 99 24.18 15.32 14.26
CA GLU A 99 23.47 15.47 15.53
C GLU A 99 24.14 14.66 16.64
N LYS A 100 24.55 15.31 17.73
CA LYS A 100 25.02 14.62 18.94
C LYS A 100 23.84 14.23 19.81
N PHE A 101 23.59 12.93 19.95
CA PHE A 101 22.56 12.38 20.82
C PHE A 101 23.18 11.80 22.09
N GLN A 102 22.65 12.18 23.25
CA GLN A 102 23.07 11.63 24.54
C GLN A 102 22.35 10.30 24.81
N LEU A 103 23.10 9.22 25.00
CA LEU A 103 22.54 7.93 25.40
C LEU A 103 21.98 8.01 26.82
N ARG A 104 20.74 7.54 26.97
CA ARG A 104 20.03 7.43 28.25
C ARG A 104 19.54 6.00 28.42
N HIS A 105 19.38 5.57 29.66
CA HIS A 105 18.78 4.28 29.93
C HIS A 105 17.32 4.27 29.44
N LEU A 106 16.94 3.24 28.70
CA LEU A 106 15.60 3.07 28.15
C LEU A 106 15.00 1.76 28.65
N ASP A 107 13.77 1.86 29.13
CA ASP A 107 12.95 0.72 29.48
C ASP A 107 12.19 0.24 28.23
N PHE A 108 12.42 -1.01 27.84
CA PHE A 108 11.75 -1.62 26.70
C PHE A 108 10.22 -1.69 26.87
N GLN A 109 9.72 -1.85 28.10
CA GLN A 109 8.28 -1.95 28.37
C GLN A 109 7.54 -0.62 28.17
N LYS A 110 8.26 0.50 28.27
CA LYS A 110 7.76 1.88 28.05
C LYS A 110 7.90 2.34 26.61
N SER A 111 8.43 1.51 25.72
CA SER A 111 8.51 1.80 24.28
C SER A 111 7.09 1.96 23.70
N PRO A 112 6.87 2.93 22.80
CA PRO A 112 5.58 3.16 22.15
C PRO A 112 4.99 1.88 21.55
N ARG A 113 3.70 1.67 21.79
CA ARG A 113 2.93 0.51 21.32
C ARG A 113 2.05 0.89 20.15
N THR A 114 1.28 -0.09 19.67
CA THR A 114 0.27 0.07 18.61
C THR A 114 -0.76 1.16 18.95
N THR A 115 -1.05 1.37 20.24
CA THR A 115 -1.92 2.45 20.73
C THR A 115 -1.38 3.83 20.38
N GLU A 116 -0.11 4.11 20.65
CA GLU A 116 0.50 5.38 20.28
C GLU A 116 0.64 5.54 18.76
N PHE A 117 0.90 4.46 18.02
CA PHE A 117 0.87 4.50 16.56
C PHE A 117 -0.50 4.93 16.01
N ARG A 118 -1.58 4.33 16.53
CA ARG A 118 -2.95 4.71 16.15
C ARG A 118 -3.24 6.16 16.53
N GLU A 119 -2.72 6.62 17.66
CA GLU A 119 -2.88 8.01 18.07
C GLU A 119 -2.15 8.98 17.11
N VAL A 120 -0.92 8.65 16.68
CA VAL A 120 -0.20 9.43 15.66
C VAL A 120 -1.06 9.61 14.42
N VAL A 121 -1.59 8.52 13.87
CA VAL A 121 -2.41 8.58 12.64
C VAL A 121 -3.72 9.35 12.84
N ARG A 122 -4.35 9.28 14.02
CA ARG A 122 -5.55 10.07 14.35
C ARG A 122 -5.28 11.57 14.45
N LEU A 123 -4.05 11.96 14.80
CA LEU A 123 -3.66 13.36 14.93
C LEU A 123 -3.21 13.98 13.61
N LEU A 124 -3.03 13.21 12.53
CA LEU A 124 -2.75 13.74 11.20
C LEU A 124 -3.99 14.44 10.65
N LYS A 125 -3.94 15.77 10.55
CA LYS A 125 -5.08 16.58 10.09
C LYS A 125 -4.75 17.34 8.81
N THR A 126 -3.58 17.95 8.76
CA THR A 126 -3.14 18.79 7.64
C THR A 126 -2.33 17.99 6.63
N ARG A 127 -2.20 18.52 5.42
CA ARG A 127 -1.38 17.91 4.36
C ARG A 127 0.08 17.77 4.79
N GLU A 128 0.59 18.74 5.52
CA GLU A 128 1.93 18.79 6.07
C GLU A 128 2.17 17.68 7.09
N ASP A 129 1.18 17.40 7.96
CA ASP A 129 1.25 16.28 8.90
C ASP A 129 1.38 14.94 8.15
N TRP A 130 0.59 14.74 7.10
CA TRP A 130 0.65 13.55 6.26
C TRP A 130 2.01 13.41 5.57
N TYR A 131 2.61 14.50 5.09
CA TYR A 131 3.97 14.46 4.56
C TYR A 131 5.00 14.08 5.62
N ALA A 132 4.86 14.60 6.86
CA ALA A 132 5.70 14.22 7.99
C ALA A 132 5.53 12.74 8.41
N PHE A 133 4.40 12.12 8.07
CA PHE A 133 4.19 10.69 8.31
C PHE A 133 5.05 9.77 7.43
N THR A 134 5.49 10.22 6.27
CA THR A 134 6.36 9.43 5.36
C THR A 134 7.72 9.06 6.00
N PRO A 135 8.51 10.01 6.53
CA PRO A 135 9.74 9.68 7.26
C PRO A 135 9.45 8.88 8.55
N PHE A 136 8.27 9.03 9.15
CA PHE A 136 7.87 8.22 10.31
C PHE A 136 7.69 6.74 9.94
N LEU A 137 6.99 6.43 8.84
CA LEU A 137 6.88 5.07 8.30
C LEU A 137 8.26 4.49 7.95
N SER A 138 9.15 5.32 7.39
CA SER A 138 10.52 4.93 7.12
C SER A 138 11.29 4.56 8.40
N GLY A 139 11.12 5.34 9.48
CA GLY A 139 11.67 5.04 10.79
C GLY A 139 11.14 3.72 11.38
N LEU A 140 9.85 3.44 11.24
CA LEU A 140 9.26 2.16 11.66
C LEU A 140 9.87 0.98 10.91
N ARG A 141 10.01 1.11 9.58
CA ARG A 141 10.63 0.06 8.75
C ARG A 141 12.10 -0.17 9.12
N ALA A 142 12.88 0.90 9.26
CA ALA A 142 14.29 0.85 9.66
C ALA A 142 14.46 0.19 11.04
N SER A 143 13.57 0.51 11.98
CA SER A 143 13.54 -0.10 13.32
C SER A 143 12.94 -1.51 13.38
N LYS A 144 12.65 -2.12 12.21
CA LYS A 144 12.04 -3.46 12.08
C LYS A 144 10.69 -3.60 12.79
N ARG A 145 10.00 -2.49 13.06
CA ARG A 145 8.62 -2.43 13.55
C ARG A 145 7.66 -2.54 12.36
N LYS A 146 7.36 -3.78 11.96
CA LYS A 146 6.46 -4.04 10.82
C LYS A 146 5.01 -3.77 11.23
N LEU A 147 4.28 -3.06 10.36
CA LEU A 147 2.85 -2.91 10.48
C LEU A 147 2.15 -4.11 9.85
N GLU A 148 1.20 -4.68 10.59
CA GLU A 148 0.31 -5.73 10.09
C GLU A 148 -0.60 -5.20 8.97
N PRO A 149 -1.05 -6.07 8.03
CA PRO A 149 -1.90 -5.66 6.90
C PRO A 149 -3.15 -4.87 7.34
N GLN A 150 -3.80 -5.25 8.42
CA GLN A 150 -5.01 -4.57 8.92
C GLN A 150 -4.71 -3.14 9.40
N HIS A 151 -3.49 -2.87 9.88
CA HIS A 151 -3.06 -1.52 10.21
C HIS A 151 -2.85 -0.68 8.95
N TRP A 152 -2.29 -1.27 7.88
CA TRP A 152 -2.16 -0.60 6.59
C TRP A 152 -3.51 -0.27 5.96
N GLU A 153 -4.47 -1.20 6.00
CA GLU A 153 -5.85 -0.94 5.55
C GLU A 153 -6.44 0.26 6.30
N TRP A 154 -6.32 0.28 7.63
CA TRP A 154 -6.82 1.41 8.41
C TRP A 154 -6.12 2.74 8.08
N VAL A 155 -4.79 2.74 7.91
CA VAL A 155 -4.00 3.91 7.52
C VAL A 155 -4.43 4.44 6.16
N ILE A 156 -4.54 3.57 5.15
CA ILE A 156 -4.97 3.95 3.80
C ILE A 156 -6.38 4.54 3.85
N ARG A 157 -7.28 3.96 4.64
CA ARG A 157 -8.62 4.51 4.84
C ARG A 157 -8.61 5.89 5.48
N GLN A 158 -7.73 6.15 6.45
CA GLN A 158 -7.59 7.50 7.03
C GLN A 158 -7.00 8.49 6.02
N ALA A 159 -6.00 8.06 5.24
CA ALA A 159 -5.41 8.88 4.18
C ALA A 159 -6.43 9.22 3.09
N SER A 160 -7.29 8.25 2.69
CA SER A 160 -8.38 8.46 1.73
C SER A 160 -9.34 9.55 2.18
N ARG A 161 -9.80 9.46 3.45
CA ARG A 161 -10.70 10.46 4.06
C ARG A 161 -10.08 11.85 4.14
N ALA A 162 -8.76 11.94 4.18
CA ALA A 162 -8.02 13.20 4.18
C ALA A 162 -7.64 13.69 2.76
N GLY A 163 -8.03 12.99 1.70
CA GLY A 163 -7.67 13.33 0.31
C GLY A 163 -6.20 13.07 -0.04
N MET A 164 -5.53 12.18 0.69
CA MET A 164 -4.09 11.87 0.57
C MET A 164 -3.83 10.52 -0.14
N GLN A 165 -4.70 10.12 -1.07
CA GLN A 165 -4.55 8.86 -1.81
C GLN A 165 -3.25 8.81 -2.63
N ASP A 166 -2.81 9.94 -3.19
CA ASP A 166 -1.57 10.05 -3.95
C ASP A 166 -0.35 9.77 -3.08
N LEU A 167 -0.38 10.22 -1.82
CA LEU A 167 0.67 9.98 -0.85
C LEU A 167 0.67 8.52 -0.37
N ALA A 168 -0.50 7.93 -0.16
CA ALA A 168 -0.63 6.51 0.13
C ALA A 168 -0.04 5.64 -0.99
N LEU A 169 -0.27 6.02 -2.25
CA LEU A 169 0.35 5.37 -3.40
C LEU A 169 1.88 5.56 -3.41
N LYS A 170 2.38 6.77 -3.12
CA LYS A 170 3.84 7.02 -3.00
C LYS A 170 4.48 6.14 -1.93
N TRP A 171 3.81 5.87 -0.82
CA TRP A 171 4.32 4.93 0.18
C TRP A 171 4.46 3.53 -0.40
N ALA A 172 3.52 3.07 -1.22
CA ALA A 172 3.59 1.78 -1.89
C ALA A 172 4.73 1.76 -2.92
N VAL A 173 4.91 2.82 -3.73
CA VAL A 173 6.07 2.96 -4.64
C VAL A 173 7.38 2.82 -3.87
N GLN A 174 7.44 3.41 -2.67
CA GLN A 174 8.60 3.36 -1.77
C GLN A 174 8.53 2.19 -0.77
N SER A 175 7.93 1.06 -1.15
CA SER A 175 7.67 -0.10 -0.27
C SER A 175 8.88 -0.58 0.53
N LYS A 176 10.08 -0.50 -0.04
CA LYS A 176 11.35 -0.86 0.63
C LYS A 176 11.65 0.04 1.83
N HIS A 177 11.29 1.32 1.74
CA HIS A 177 11.50 2.33 2.77
C HIS A 177 10.32 2.41 3.74
N THR A 178 9.08 2.43 3.26
CA THR A 178 7.89 2.60 4.13
C THR A 178 7.38 1.30 4.71
N GLY A 179 7.65 0.17 4.05
CA GLY A 179 7.08 -1.14 4.39
C GLY A 179 5.66 -1.38 3.86
N LEU A 180 5.04 -0.42 3.15
CA LEU A 180 3.72 -0.62 2.55
C LEU A 180 3.86 -1.49 1.30
N THR A 181 3.25 -2.67 1.31
CA THR A 181 3.19 -3.57 0.15
C THR A 181 1.74 -3.85 -0.19
N LEU A 182 1.43 -3.87 -1.49
CA LEU A 182 0.07 -4.11 -2.02
C LEU A 182 -0.17 -5.60 -2.28
N LYS A 183 0.78 -6.48 -1.91
CA LYS A 183 0.64 -7.93 -2.11
C LYS A 183 -0.48 -8.56 -1.29
N TYR A 184 -0.88 -7.91 -0.19
CA TYR A 184 -1.94 -8.41 0.68
C TYR A 184 -3.31 -8.00 0.10
N PRO A 185 -4.24 -8.94 -0.12
CA PRO A 185 -5.52 -8.65 -0.77
C PRO A 185 -6.33 -7.54 -0.10
N GLY A 186 -6.39 -7.53 1.23
CA GLY A 186 -7.11 -6.48 1.97
C GLY A 186 -6.49 -5.08 1.79
N VAL A 187 -5.15 -4.99 1.79
CA VAL A 187 -4.42 -3.73 1.59
C VAL A 187 -4.64 -3.19 0.17
N ALA A 188 -4.51 -4.04 -0.84
CA ALA A 188 -4.79 -3.64 -2.22
C ALA A 188 -6.26 -3.25 -2.41
N ARG A 189 -7.20 -4.05 -1.89
CA ARG A 189 -8.63 -3.72 -1.94
C ARG A 189 -8.89 -2.35 -1.34
N GLN A 190 -8.34 -2.05 -0.17
CA GLN A 190 -8.52 -0.75 0.48
C GLN A 190 -7.88 0.40 -0.30
N MET A 191 -6.77 0.17 -1.01
CA MET A 191 -6.18 1.15 -1.92
C MET A 191 -7.10 1.43 -3.11
N PHE A 192 -7.61 0.39 -3.78
CA PHE A 192 -8.53 0.58 -4.92
C PHE A 192 -9.88 1.15 -4.48
N GLN A 193 -10.38 0.76 -3.30
CA GLN A 193 -11.55 1.39 -2.67
C GLN A 193 -11.36 2.91 -2.50
N SER A 194 -10.15 3.37 -2.18
CA SER A 194 -9.89 4.81 -2.05
C SER A 194 -9.97 5.57 -3.38
N PHE A 195 -9.67 4.91 -4.50
CA PHE A 195 -9.83 5.50 -5.84
C PHE A 195 -11.29 5.51 -6.27
N PHE A 196 -12.02 4.44 -5.98
CA PHE A 196 -13.48 4.39 -6.11
C PHE A 196 -14.15 5.54 -5.34
N GLU A 197 -13.83 5.70 -4.05
CA GLU A 197 -14.38 6.75 -3.19
C GLU A 197 -14.09 8.15 -3.77
N LYS A 198 -12.92 8.33 -4.39
CA LYS A 198 -12.54 9.58 -5.04
C LYS A 198 -13.37 9.85 -6.30
N GLY A 199 -13.63 8.83 -7.12
CA GLY A 199 -14.54 8.93 -8.27
C GLY A 199 -15.98 9.21 -7.86
N LEU A 200 -16.46 8.51 -6.83
CA LEU A 200 -17.78 8.69 -6.24
C LEU A 200 -17.98 10.12 -5.71
N ALA A 201 -17.00 10.67 -5.00
CA ALA A 201 -17.06 12.04 -4.48
C ALA A 201 -17.13 13.11 -5.59
N ALA A 202 -16.71 12.77 -6.81
CA ALA A 202 -16.79 13.62 -8.00
C ALA A 202 -17.98 13.27 -8.90
N ASP A 203 -18.96 12.49 -8.41
CA ASP A 203 -20.10 11.96 -9.17
C ASP A 203 -19.68 11.29 -10.49
N PHE A 204 -18.49 10.69 -10.51
CA PHE A 204 -17.89 10.05 -11.67
C PHE A 204 -17.75 10.98 -12.90
N LYS A 205 -17.45 12.27 -12.68
CA LYS A 205 -17.20 13.25 -13.75
C LYS A 205 -15.95 14.11 -13.51
N GLY A 206 -15.46 14.74 -14.57
CA GLY A 206 -14.43 15.77 -14.54
C GLY A 206 -13.01 15.29 -14.24
N GLU A 207 -12.14 16.26 -13.93
CA GLU A 207 -10.70 16.03 -13.74
C GLU A 207 -10.37 15.09 -12.57
N GLU A 208 -11.22 15.05 -11.54
CA GLU A 208 -11.03 14.17 -10.39
C GLU A 208 -11.12 12.69 -10.75
N VAL A 209 -11.98 12.32 -11.72
CA VAL A 209 -12.04 10.94 -12.25
C VAL A 209 -10.82 10.62 -13.08
N VAL A 210 -10.37 11.55 -13.93
CA VAL A 210 -9.14 11.39 -14.71
C VAL A 210 -7.95 11.16 -13.78
N TYR A 211 -7.89 11.94 -12.69
CA TYR A 211 -6.84 11.80 -11.69
C TYR A 211 -6.96 10.51 -10.87
N ALA A 212 -8.17 10.12 -10.45
CA ALA A 212 -8.41 8.85 -9.77
C ALA A 212 -8.02 7.65 -10.65
N LEU A 213 -8.40 7.66 -11.94
CA LEU A 213 -8.02 6.64 -12.91
C LEU A 213 -6.49 6.58 -13.08
N LYS A 214 -5.82 7.73 -13.17
CA LYS A 214 -4.36 7.80 -13.25
C LYS A 214 -3.69 7.13 -12.04
N LEU A 215 -4.15 7.42 -10.83
CA LEU A 215 -3.64 6.79 -9.61
C LEU A 215 -3.93 5.28 -9.58
N ALA A 216 -5.14 4.87 -9.97
CA ALA A 216 -5.53 3.47 -10.05
C ALA A 216 -4.67 2.68 -11.05
N LYS A 217 -4.41 3.24 -12.24
CA LYS A 217 -3.50 2.65 -13.24
C LYS A 217 -2.07 2.52 -12.70
N GLN A 218 -1.56 3.54 -12.01
CA GLN A 218 -0.25 3.47 -11.37
C GLN A 218 -0.20 2.38 -10.29
N ALA A 219 -1.23 2.25 -9.47
CA ALA A 219 -1.33 1.18 -8.48
C ALA A 219 -1.38 -0.20 -9.15
N ALA A 220 -2.14 -0.35 -10.23
CA ALA A 220 -2.21 -1.58 -11.00
C ALA A 220 -0.86 -1.96 -11.63
N MET A 221 -0.10 -0.98 -12.13
CA MET A 221 1.27 -1.18 -12.59
C MET A 221 2.18 -1.68 -11.46
N LEU A 222 2.07 -1.10 -10.25
CA LEU A 222 2.85 -1.55 -9.09
C LEU A 222 2.57 -3.00 -8.71
N LEU A 223 1.34 -3.50 -8.87
CA LEU A 223 1.01 -4.90 -8.56
C LEU A 223 1.83 -5.91 -9.38
N ASN A 224 2.40 -5.51 -10.51
CA ASN A 224 3.28 -6.35 -11.32
C ASN A 224 4.72 -6.43 -10.78
N ALA A 225 5.12 -5.53 -9.87
CA ALA A 225 6.43 -5.60 -9.24
C ALA A 225 6.48 -6.72 -8.18
N PRO A 226 7.63 -7.39 -8.00
CA PRO A 226 7.74 -8.59 -7.17
C PRO A 226 7.42 -8.34 -5.69
N GLU A 227 7.68 -7.14 -5.17
CA GLU A 227 7.31 -6.73 -3.81
C GLU A 227 5.78 -6.59 -3.58
N HIS A 228 4.99 -6.43 -4.65
CA HIS A 228 3.54 -6.24 -4.61
C HIS A 228 2.76 -7.42 -5.19
N THR A 229 3.43 -8.40 -5.81
CA THR A 229 2.80 -9.62 -6.30
C THR A 229 2.62 -10.64 -5.17
N TRP A 230 1.45 -11.26 -5.10
CA TRP A 230 1.21 -12.39 -4.22
C TRP A 230 1.60 -13.71 -4.89
N ALA A 231 2.12 -14.66 -4.12
CA ALA A 231 2.56 -15.95 -4.66
C ALA A 231 1.39 -16.85 -5.09
N ILE A 232 0.24 -16.73 -4.41
CA ILE A 232 -0.96 -17.52 -4.70
C ILE A 232 -1.78 -16.78 -5.75
N GLU A 233 -1.78 -17.30 -6.97
CA GLU A 233 -2.43 -16.69 -8.14
C GLU A 233 -3.91 -16.34 -7.91
N LYS A 234 -4.66 -17.21 -7.22
CA LYS A 234 -6.08 -17.00 -6.91
C LYS A 234 -6.34 -15.85 -5.95
N GLU A 235 -5.37 -15.52 -5.12
CA GLU A 235 -5.45 -14.44 -4.13
C GLU A 235 -4.71 -13.20 -4.63
N ASP A 236 -4.04 -13.26 -5.77
CA ASP A 236 -3.24 -12.16 -6.28
C ASP A 236 -4.12 -10.93 -6.55
N PRO A 237 -3.86 -9.78 -5.89
CA PRO A 237 -4.68 -8.59 -6.02
C PRO A 237 -4.89 -8.10 -7.46
N LYS A 238 -3.91 -8.32 -8.35
CA LYS A 238 -4.01 -7.88 -9.76
C LYS A 238 -5.03 -8.65 -10.57
N ARG A 239 -5.46 -9.82 -10.08
CA ARG A 239 -6.44 -10.69 -10.72
C ARG A 239 -7.81 -10.64 -10.04
N GLN A 240 -7.92 -9.94 -8.92
CA GLN A 240 -9.18 -9.87 -8.19
C GLN A 240 -10.21 -9.06 -9.00
N PRO A 241 -11.43 -9.59 -9.21
CA PRO A 241 -12.49 -8.88 -9.93
C PRO A 241 -12.78 -7.50 -9.36
N PHE A 242 -12.70 -7.31 -8.04
CA PHE A 242 -12.86 -6.00 -7.42
C PHE A 242 -11.85 -4.97 -7.95
N THR A 243 -10.56 -5.31 -7.96
CA THR A 243 -9.48 -4.43 -8.44
C THR A 243 -9.71 -4.03 -9.89
N ILE A 244 -10.05 -5.00 -10.74
CA ILE A 244 -10.30 -4.79 -12.16
C ILE A 244 -11.61 -4.01 -12.36
N GLY A 245 -12.62 -4.26 -11.55
CA GLY A 245 -13.92 -3.58 -11.58
C GLY A 245 -13.80 -2.09 -11.30
N VAL A 246 -12.99 -1.69 -10.31
CA VAL A 246 -12.71 -0.26 -10.04
C VAL A 246 -11.98 0.40 -11.21
N LEU A 247 -11.03 -0.30 -11.85
CA LEU A 247 -10.36 0.22 -13.06
C LEU A 247 -11.35 0.40 -14.21
N LEU A 248 -12.20 -0.60 -14.45
CA LEU A 248 -13.24 -0.55 -15.47
C LEU A 248 -14.22 0.60 -15.22
N GLU A 249 -14.65 0.77 -13.98
CA GLU A 249 -15.59 1.82 -13.60
C GLU A 249 -15.01 3.21 -13.86
N LEU A 250 -13.81 3.50 -13.37
CA LEU A 250 -13.17 4.81 -13.58
C LEU A 250 -12.86 5.05 -15.06
N ALA A 251 -12.49 4.01 -15.81
CA ALA A 251 -12.27 4.10 -17.26
C ALA A 251 -13.57 4.39 -18.02
N ALA A 252 -14.64 3.66 -17.72
CA ALA A 252 -15.94 3.84 -18.36
C ALA A 252 -16.57 5.20 -18.00
N ALA A 253 -16.45 5.63 -16.74
CA ALA A 253 -16.87 6.96 -16.30
C ALA A 253 -16.18 8.06 -17.11
N ARG A 254 -14.85 7.99 -17.23
CA ARG A 254 -14.08 8.93 -18.05
C ARG A 254 -14.49 8.89 -19.53
N ALA A 255 -14.72 7.70 -20.09
CA ALA A 255 -15.14 7.57 -21.48
C ALA A 255 -16.51 8.21 -21.74
N ILE A 256 -17.46 8.05 -20.82
CA ILE A 256 -18.78 8.69 -20.90
C ILE A 256 -18.67 10.21 -20.80
N ASP A 257 -17.89 10.71 -19.83
CA ASP A 257 -17.82 12.14 -19.52
C ASP A 257 -16.95 12.93 -20.52
N ALA A 258 -15.78 12.40 -20.88
CA ALA A 258 -14.78 13.12 -21.68
C ALA A 258 -14.78 12.75 -23.17
N PHE A 259 -15.30 11.56 -23.53
CA PHE A 259 -15.21 11.01 -24.90
C PHE A 259 -16.58 10.60 -25.47
N GLU A 260 -17.67 11.15 -24.92
CA GLU A 260 -19.05 10.92 -25.40
C GLU A 260 -19.43 9.43 -25.51
N GLY A 261 -18.85 8.58 -24.66
CA GLY A 261 -19.11 7.14 -24.63
C GLY A 261 -18.25 6.31 -25.59
N LYS A 262 -17.16 6.86 -26.13
CA LYS A 262 -16.17 6.14 -26.95
C LYS A 262 -14.97 5.70 -26.12
N ASP A 263 -14.46 4.50 -26.38
CA ASP A 263 -13.27 3.95 -25.71
C ASP A 263 -11.98 4.34 -26.45
N GLU A 264 -11.70 5.64 -26.53
CA GLU A 264 -10.56 6.20 -27.29
C GLU A 264 -9.20 5.61 -26.86
N GLU A 265 -9.03 5.25 -25.59
CA GLU A 265 -7.79 4.66 -25.06
C GLU A 265 -7.79 3.11 -25.05
N GLY A 266 -8.92 2.47 -25.39
CA GLY A 266 -9.08 1.01 -25.35
C GLY A 266 -9.11 0.40 -23.94
N ASP A 267 -9.15 1.23 -22.89
CA ASP A 267 -9.12 0.79 -21.50
C ASP A 267 -10.39 0.02 -21.11
N VAL A 268 -11.56 0.48 -21.56
CA VAL A 268 -12.83 -0.13 -21.18
C VAL A 268 -12.91 -1.55 -21.72
N ASN A 269 -12.55 -1.74 -23.00
CA ASN A 269 -12.51 -3.06 -23.63
C ASN A 269 -11.47 -3.97 -22.97
N LEU A 270 -10.27 -3.43 -22.68
CA LEU A 270 -9.22 -4.15 -21.97
C LEU A 270 -9.70 -4.64 -20.60
N TYR A 271 -10.17 -3.74 -19.74
CA TYR A 271 -10.58 -4.10 -18.38
C TYR A 271 -11.82 -4.96 -18.36
N THR A 272 -12.73 -4.80 -19.33
CA THR A 272 -13.87 -5.71 -19.46
C THR A 272 -13.43 -7.13 -19.79
N THR A 273 -12.57 -7.30 -20.80
CA THR A 273 -12.04 -8.62 -21.18
C THR A 273 -11.29 -9.26 -20.02
N VAL A 274 -10.43 -8.50 -19.33
CA VAL A 274 -9.67 -9.00 -18.17
C VAL A 274 -10.59 -9.36 -17.00
N LEU A 275 -11.64 -8.56 -16.74
CA LEU A 275 -12.62 -8.82 -15.68
C LEU A 275 -13.38 -10.11 -15.96
N MET A 276 -13.86 -10.31 -17.19
CA MET A 276 -14.58 -11.52 -17.58
C MET A 276 -13.70 -12.76 -17.46
N ALA A 277 -12.42 -12.67 -17.84
CA ALA A 277 -11.46 -13.76 -17.70
C ALA A 277 -11.20 -14.15 -16.24
N ASN A 278 -11.23 -13.18 -15.32
CA ASN A 278 -10.94 -13.38 -13.91
C ASN A 278 -12.19 -13.45 -13.02
N TRP A 279 -13.40 -13.39 -13.59
CA TRP A 279 -14.66 -13.31 -12.84
C TRP A 279 -14.79 -14.36 -11.73
N ARG A 280 -14.37 -15.60 -12.04
CA ARG A 280 -14.46 -16.76 -11.14
C ARG A 280 -13.55 -16.67 -9.90
N LEU A 281 -12.60 -15.73 -9.87
CA LEU A 281 -11.72 -15.53 -8.73
C LEU A 281 -12.38 -14.71 -7.61
N GLY A 282 -13.42 -13.94 -7.95
CA GLY A 282 -14.19 -13.16 -6.99
C GLY A 282 -15.38 -13.94 -6.44
N THR A 283 -15.83 -13.54 -5.25
CA THR A 283 -17.07 -14.06 -4.67
C THR A 283 -18.19 -13.04 -4.89
N THR A 284 -19.10 -13.39 -5.79
CA THR A 284 -20.32 -12.62 -6.11
C THR A 284 -21.49 -12.98 -5.19
N ALA A 285 -21.51 -14.21 -4.67
CA ALA A 285 -22.59 -14.70 -3.83
C ALA A 285 -22.74 -13.92 -2.51
N ALA A 286 -23.99 -13.72 -2.11
CA ALA A 286 -24.32 -13.26 -0.77
C ALA A 286 -23.70 -14.19 0.30
N PRO A 287 -23.14 -13.66 1.40
CA PRO A 287 -22.63 -14.49 2.48
C PRO A 287 -23.73 -15.43 2.98
N LYS A 288 -23.38 -16.66 3.38
CA LYS A 288 -24.37 -17.58 3.97
C LYS A 288 -24.60 -17.30 5.45
N ASP A 289 -23.60 -16.73 6.11
CA ASP A 289 -23.64 -16.44 7.53
C ASP A 289 -24.57 -15.26 7.84
N LYS A 290 -25.06 -15.20 9.09
CA LYS A 290 -25.84 -14.07 9.63
C LYS A 290 -24.96 -12.89 10.06
N ASP A 291 -23.70 -12.85 9.63
CA ASP A 291 -22.79 -11.77 9.99
C ASP A 291 -23.09 -10.53 9.14
N VAL A 292 -23.73 -9.54 9.75
CA VAL A 292 -24.07 -8.25 9.13
C VAL A 292 -22.82 -7.47 8.71
N PHE A 293 -21.70 -7.58 9.44
CA PHE A 293 -20.47 -6.89 9.05
C PHE A 293 -19.86 -7.51 7.80
N LEU A 294 -19.94 -8.84 7.67
CA LEU A 294 -19.54 -9.55 6.46
C LEU A 294 -20.44 -9.21 5.27
N ALA A 295 -21.76 -9.13 5.50
CA ALA A 295 -22.73 -8.69 4.51
C ALA A 295 -22.47 -7.24 4.04
N ASN A 296 -22.23 -6.32 4.97
CA ASN A 296 -21.86 -4.95 4.66
C ASN A 296 -20.53 -4.86 3.90
N SER A 297 -19.51 -5.64 4.31
CA SER A 297 -18.23 -5.71 3.59
C SER A 297 -18.41 -6.25 2.17
N ARG A 298 -19.35 -7.19 1.96
CA ARG A 298 -19.67 -7.71 0.63
C ARG A 298 -20.29 -6.63 -0.25
N LEU A 299 -21.20 -5.80 0.25
CA LEU A 299 -21.76 -4.68 -0.52
C LEU A 299 -20.68 -3.71 -1.01
N LEU A 300 -19.72 -3.39 -0.15
CA LEU A 300 -18.59 -2.52 -0.50
C LEU A 300 -17.71 -3.13 -1.62
N GLU A 301 -17.71 -4.44 -1.79
CA GLU A 301 -17.02 -5.11 -2.89
C GLU A 301 -17.86 -5.19 -4.17
N LEU A 302 -19.16 -5.53 -4.05
CA LEU A 302 -20.02 -5.78 -5.20
C LEU A 302 -20.44 -4.48 -5.92
N LEU A 303 -20.69 -3.41 -5.18
CA LEU A 303 -21.23 -2.17 -5.74
C LEU A 303 -20.31 -1.49 -6.76
N PRO A 304 -18.99 -1.31 -6.51
CA PRO A 304 -18.08 -0.77 -7.51
C PRO A 304 -18.02 -1.63 -8.77
N MET A 305 -18.05 -2.96 -8.62
CA MET A 305 -18.07 -3.87 -9.78
C MET A 305 -19.37 -3.71 -10.58
N TRP A 306 -20.53 -3.72 -9.90
CA TRP A 306 -21.84 -3.54 -10.55
C TRP A 306 -21.90 -2.19 -11.29
N HIS A 307 -21.49 -1.11 -10.65
CA HIS A 307 -21.51 0.22 -11.24
C HIS A 307 -20.56 0.31 -12.44
N GLY A 308 -19.35 -0.25 -12.33
CA GLY A 308 -18.42 -0.33 -13.45
C GLY A 308 -18.98 -1.10 -14.66
N LEU A 309 -19.66 -2.23 -14.43
CA LEU A 309 -20.35 -2.97 -15.49
C LEU A 309 -21.47 -2.14 -16.12
N LYS A 310 -22.29 -1.47 -15.31
CA LYS A 310 -23.40 -0.61 -15.76
C LYS A 310 -22.89 0.54 -16.65
N LEU A 311 -21.78 1.19 -16.28
CA LEU A 311 -21.16 2.22 -17.09
C LEU A 311 -20.54 1.65 -18.37
N ALA A 312 -19.82 0.53 -18.28
CA ALA A 312 -19.20 -0.10 -19.45
C ALA A 312 -20.23 -0.49 -20.53
N MET A 313 -21.43 -0.92 -20.14
CA MET A 313 -22.52 -1.23 -21.08
C MET A 313 -23.05 0.00 -21.85
N GLN A 314 -22.72 1.22 -21.44
CA GLN A 314 -23.10 2.45 -22.15
C GLN A 314 -22.13 2.81 -23.28
N ILE A 315 -20.93 2.22 -23.29
CA ILE A 315 -19.86 2.50 -24.26
C ILE A 315 -20.21 1.91 -25.64
N GLU A 316 -19.96 2.68 -26.70
CA GLU A 316 -20.33 2.34 -28.09
C GLU A 316 -19.70 1.02 -28.57
N ASP A 317 -18.40 0.84 -28.32
CA ASP A 317 -17.65 -0.35 -28.71
C ASP A 317 -18.19 -1.62 -28.02
N ILE A 318 -18.62 -1.47 -26.77
CA ILE A 318 -19.21 -2.55 -25.97
C ILE A 318 -20.61 -2.90 -26.48
N LYS A 319 -21.43 -1.90 -26.82
CA LYS A 319 -22.77 -2.10 -27.41
C LYS A 319 -22.71 -2.82 -28.75
N THR A 320 -21.70 -2.49 -29.55
CA THR A 320 -21.50 -3.11 -30.88
C THR A 320 -21.06 -4.57 -30.76
N ASN A 321 -20.30 -4.93 -29.72
CA ASN A 321 -19.88 -6.30 -29.47
C ASN A 321 -20.96 -7.12 -28.72
N GLN A 322 -21.87 -7.73 -29.49
CA GLN A 322 -23.02 -8.45 -28.92
C GLN A 322 -22.65 -9.59 -27.95
N HIS A 323 -21.55 -10.31 -28.19
CA HIS A 323 -21.11 -11.39 -27.30
C HIS A 323 -20.65 -10.84 -25.95
N LEU A 324 -19.83 -9.81 -25.98
CA LEU A 324 -19.30 -9.16 -24.79
C LEU A 324 -20.43 -8.48 -24.00
N TRP A 325 -21.33 -7.77 -24.69
CA TRP A 325 -22.51 -7.16 -24.09
C TRP A 325 -23.40 -8.17 -23.35
N ARG A 326 -23.71 -9.32 -23.98
CA ARG A 326 -24.51 -10.39 -23.34
C ARG A 326 -23.83 -10.95 -22.08
N ASN A 327 -22.50 -11.15 -22.14
CA ASN A 327 -21.74 -11.61 -20.98
C ASN A 327 -21.79 -10.59 -19.83
N LEU A 328 -21.62 -9.30 -20.14
CA LEU A 328 -21.76 -8.23 -19.15
C LEU A 328 -23.16 -8.20 -18.53
N ALA A 329 -24.21 -8.24 -19.35
CA ALA A 329 -25.59 -8.23 -18.88
C ALA A 329 -25.89 -9.40 -17.92
N MET A 330 -25.38 -10.59 -18.23
CA MET A 330 -25.50 -11.77 -17.37
C MET A 330 -24.82 -11.55 -16.01
N ARG A 331 -23.60 -10.99 -16.02
CA ARG A 331 -22.84 -10.70 -14.79
C ARG A 331 -23.44 -9.57 -13.97
N LEU A 332 -24.00 -8.56 -14.63
CA LEU A 332 -24.71 -7.47 -13.98
C LEU A 332 -25.92 -8.01 -13.20
N ASN A 333 -26.75 -8.84 -13.83
CA ASN A 333 -27.91 -9.48 -13.19
C ASN A 333 -27.49 -10.41 -12.02
N GLU A 334 -26.38 -11.14 -12.16
CA GLU A 334 -25.81 -11.95 -11.06
C GLU A 334 -25.46 -11.08 -9.83
N LEU A 335 -24.86 -9.90 -10.07
CA LEU A 335 -24.54 -8.95 -9.01
C LEU A 335 -25.79 -8.32 -8.42
N GLU A 336 -26.77 -7.93 -9.23
CA GLU A 336 -28.05 -7.34 -8.79
C GLU A 336 -28.78 -8.29 -7.83
N GLN A 337 -28.97 -9.55 -8.23
CA GLN A 337 -29.58 -10.57 -7.37
C GLN A 337 -28.85 -10.73 -6.03
N SER A 338 -27.51 -10.67 -6.07
CA SER A 338 -26.68 -10.81 -4.88
C SER A 338 -26.76 -9.57 -3.98
N ILE A 339 -26.75 -8.37 -4.56
CA ILE A 339 -26.88 -7.09 -3.85
C ILE A 339 -28.27 -7.03 -3.19
N ASP A 340 -29.34 -7.29 -3.93
CA ASP A 340 -30.72 -7.28 -3.42
C ASP A 340 -30.89 -8.26 -2.25
N ALA A 341 -30.37 -9.49 -2.40
CA ALA A 341 -30.41 -10.49 -1.34
C ALA A 341 -29.66 -10.06 -0.07
N ILE A 342 -28.55 -9.32 -0.21
CA ILE A 342 -27.81 -8.78 0.92
C ILE A 342 -28.56 -7.60 1.56
N VAL A 343 -29.05 -6.65 0.76
CA VAL A 343 -29.78 -5.48 1.25
C VAL A 343 -31.02 -5.89 2.02
N GLU A 344 -31.83 -6.80 1.46
CA GLU A 344 -33.02 -7.34 2.13
C GLU A 344 -32.68 -8.00 3.47
N ARG A 345 -31.56 -8.72 3.53
CA ARG A 345 -31.11 -9.34 4.79
C ARG A 345 -30.70 -8.32 5.83
N VAL A 346 -29.85 -7.35 5.47
CA VAL A 346 -29.35 -6.35 6.41
C VAL A 346 -30.52 -5.51 6.95
N LYS A 347 -31.50 -5.17 6.11
CA LYS A 347 -32.73 -4.47 6.53
C LYS A 347 -33.57 -5.28 7.53
N ARG A 348 -33.69 -6.60 7.34
CA ARG A 348 -34.45 -7.48 8.26
C ARG A 348 -33.83 -7.60 9.65
N GLU A 349 -32.52 -7.47 9.76
CA GLU A 349 -31.80 -7.59 11.03
C GLU A 349 -31.83 -6.29 11.88
N ASP A 350 -32.56 -5.27 11.42
CA ASP A 350 -32.76 -3.95 12.08
C ASP A 350 -31.46 -3.30 12.56
N VAL A 351 -30.36 -3.56 11.84
CA VAL A 351 -29.06 -2.97 12.14
C VAL A 351 -29.02 -1.58 11.51
N SER A 352 -28.71 -0.58 12.34
CA SER A 352 -28.77 0.86 12.01
C SER A 352 -28.38 1.21 10.57
N SER A 353 -29.08 2.19 9.99
CA SER A 353 -28.85 2.81 8.66
C SER A 353 -27.45 3.40 8.41
N ASN A 354 -26.51 3.28 9.36
CA ASN A 354 -25.18 3.90 9.27
C ASN A 354 -24.08 2.99 8.70
N LEU A 355 -24.42 1.76 8.31
CA LEU A 355 -23.49 0.84 7.65
C LEU A 355 -23.03 1.40 6.30
N ALA A 356 -21.72 1.40 6.05
CA ALA A 356 -21.13 2.08 4.89
C ALA A 356 -21.59 1.49 3.54
N GLY A 357 -21.76 0.16 3.46
CA GLY A 357 -22.23 -0.53 2.26
C GLY A 357 -23.70 -0.23 1.95
N LEU A 358 -24.56 -0.10 2.98
CA LEU A 358 -25.96 0.32 2.78
C LEU A 358 -26.05 1.75 2.27
N ARG A 359 -25.30 2.68 2.88
CA ARG A 359 -25.21 4.06 2.39
C ARG A 359 -24.72 4.13 0.96
N LEU A 360 -23.77 3.27 0.59
CA LEU A 360 -23.29 3.19 -0.77
C LEU A 360 -24.36 2.67 -1.74
N CYS A 361 -25.15 1.67 -1.34
CA CYS A 361 -26.33 1.21 -2.10
C CYS A 361 -27.32 2.35 -2.35
N GLU A 362 -27.66 3.12 -1.30
CA GLU A 362 -28.57 4.27 -1.42
C GLU A 362 -28.02 5.34 -2.38
N GLN A 363 -26.69 5.52 -2.40
CA GLN A 363 -26.04 6.53 -3.25
C GLN A 363 -25.88 6.11 -4.71
N LEU A 364 -25.74 4.82 -5.02
CA LEU A 364 -25.40 4.34 -6.38
C LEU A 364 -26.41 3.40 -7.00
N TYR A 365 -27.05 2.55 -6.21
CA TYR A 365 -27.88 1.45 -6.70
C TYR A 365 -29.36 1.81 -6.76
N HIS A 366 -29.83 2.62 -5.81
CA HIS A 366 -31.23 3.07 -5.73
C HIS A 366 -31.47 4.48 -6.30
N LYS A 367 -30.43 5.11 -6.87
CA LYS A 367 -30.58 6.29 -7.73
C LYS A 367 -30.85 5.85 -9.17
#